data_AF-A0A5K1F555-F1
#
_entry.id   AF-A0A5K1F555-F1
#
_cell.length_a   1.000
_cell.length_b   1.000
_cell.length_c   1.000
_cell.angle_alpha   90.00
_cell.angle_beta   90.00
_cell.angle_gamma   90.00
#
_symmetry.space_group_name_H-M   'P 1'
#
loop_
_entity.id
_entity.type
_entity.pdbx_description
1 polymer ?
#
loop_
_entity_poly.entity_id
_entity_poly.type
_entity_poly.pdbx_seq_one_letter_code
_entity_poly.pdbx_strand_id
1 'polypeptide(L)' 'MTSKKIEGWEIDYPHRFSYRELYRATKGFKDELGKG' A
#
# COMPACT_ATOMS: atom_id res chain seq x y z
N MET A 1 6.49 15.42 11.30
CA MET A 1 5.11 15.06 10.87
C MET A 1 5.16 14.70 9.39
N THR A 2 5.07 13.42 9.02
CA THR A 2 5.02 13.01 7.61
C THR A 2 3.61 13.26 7.07
N SER A 3 3.46 14.21 6.15
CA SER A 3 2.19 14.42 5.43
C SER A 3 1.85 13.17 4.64
N LYS A 4 0.67 12.57 4.91
CA LYS A 4 0.15 11.46 4.09
C LYS A 4 -0.34 12.09 2.79
N LYS A 5 0.38 11.86 1.69
CA LYS A 5 -0.10 12.18 0.34
C LYS A 5 -1.14 11.13 -0.05
N ILE A 6 -2.36 11.58 -0.30
CA ILE A 6 -3.45 10.76 -0.84
C ILE A 6 -3.28 10.79 -2.36
N GLU A 7 -3.22 9.62 -2.98
CA GLU A 7 -3.15 9.51 -4.44
C GLU A 7 -4.55 9.76 -5.03
N GLY A 8 -4.63 10.34 -6.24
CA GLY A 8 -5.92 10.72 -6.83
C GLY A 8 -6.91 9.55 -6.93
N TRP A 9 -6.42 8.36 -7.25
CA TRP A 9 -7.25 7.16 -7.33
C TRP A 9 -7.87 6.74 -5.97
N GLU A 10 -7.28 7.11 -4.83
CA GLU A 10 -7.84 6.83 -3.50
C GLU A 10 -9.11 7.66 -3.25
N ILE A 11 -9.24 8.82 -3.90
CA ILE A 11 -10.43 9.68 -3.81
C ILE A 11 -11.59 9.07 -4.61
N ASP A 12 -11.28 8.58 -5.82
CA ASP A 12 -12.27 7.98 -6.72
C ASP A 12 -12.77 6.61 -6.24
N TYR A 13 -11.95 5.89 -5.44
CA TYR A 13 -12.23 4.53 -4.97
C TYR A 13 -12.05 4.37 -3.45
N PRO A 14 -12.90 5.00 -2.62
CA PRO A 14 -12.74 5.00 -1.16
C PRO A 14 -12.95 3.63 -0.49
N HIS A 15 -13.51 2.65 -1.21
CA HIS A 15 -13.70 1.28 -0.73
C HIS A 15 -12.49 0.36 -0.99
N ARG A 16 -11.42 0.86 -1.63
CA ARG A 16 -10.16 0.14 -1.78
C ARG A 16 -9.23 0.43 -0.60
N PHE A 17 -8.35 -0.52 -0.30
CA PHE A 17 -7.25 -0.27 0.63
C PHE A 17 -6.34 0.83 0.10
N SER A 18 -5.85 1.71 0.99
CA SER A 18 -4.91 2.75 0.60
C SER A 18 -3.59 2.13 0.15
N TYR A 19 -2.85 2.84 -0.72
CA TYR A 19 -1.52 2.41 -1.18
C TYR A 19 -0.61 2.04 0.00
N ARG A 20 -0.67 2.84 1.07
CA ARG A 20 0.14 2.63 2.27
C ARG A 20 -0.20 1.34 2.98
N GLU A 21 -1.47 0.94 3.00
CA GLU A 21 -1.91 -0.32 3.60
C GLU A 21 -1.47 -1.50 2.76
N LEU A 22 -1.65 -1.43 1.45
CA LEU A 22 -1.15 -2.45 0.52
C LEU A 22 0.37 -2.60 0.62
N TYR A 23 1.12 -1.50 0.57
CA TYR A 23 2.57 -1.49 0.71
C TYR A 23 3.02 -2.09 2.06
N ARG A 24 2.36 -1.74 3.17
CA ARG A 24 2.67 -2.32 4.48
C ARG A 24 2.38 -3.82 4.54
N ALA A 25 1.26 -4.25 3.98
CA ALA A 25 0.90 -5.65 3.88
C ALA A 25 1.93 -6.43 3.05
N THR A 26 2.33 -5.91 1.89
CA THR A 26 3.24 -6.58 0.95
C THR A 26 4.72 -6.49 1.36
N LYS A 27 5.12 -5.51 2.17
CA LYS A 27 6.52 -5.36 2.61
C LYS A 27 7.05 -6.61 3.33
N GLY A 28 6.22 -7.34 4.05
CA GLY A 28 6.59 -8.60 4.70
C GLY A 28 6.78 -9.78 3.73
N PHE A 29 6.24 -9.69 2.52
CA PHE A 29 6.33 -10.75 1.51
C PHE A 29 7.63 -10.69 0.69
N LYS A 30 8.43 -9.64 0.83
CA LYS A 30 9.71 -9.51 0.11
C LYS A 30 10.67 -10.68 0.43
N ASP A 31 10.62 -11.19 1.66
CA ASP A 31 11.48 -12.29 2.11
C ASP A 31 10.91 -13.68 1.79
N GLU A 32 9.63 -13.76 1.41
CA GLU A 32 8.94 -15.01 1.05
C GLU A 32 8.82 -15.21 -0.46
N LEU A 33 8.58 -14.14 -1.23
CA LEU A 33 8.37 -14.20 -2.69
C LEU A 33 9.66 -14.40 -3.50
N GLY A 34 10.83 -14.37 -2.86
CA GLY A 34 12.13 -14.60 -3.50
C GLY A 34 12.67 -16.04 -3.38
N LYS A 35 11.94 -16.94 -2.72
CA LYS A 35 12.30 -18.36 -2.58
C LYS A 35 11.60 -19.18 -3.66
N GLY A 36 11.91 -18.87 -4.92
CA GLY A 36 11.60 -19.74 -6.06
C GLY A 36 12.61 -20.87 -6.16
#